data_AF-A0A067GKK8-F1
#
_entry.id   AF-A0A067GKK8-F1
#
_cell.length_a   1.000
_cell.length_b   1.000
_cell.length_c   1.000
_cell.angle_alpha   90.00
_cell.angle_beta   90.00
_cell.angle_gamma   90.00
#
_symmetry.space_group_name_H-M   'P 1'
#
loop_
_entity.id
_entity.type
_entity.pdbx_description
1 polymer ?
#
loop_
_entity_poly.entity_id
_entity_poly.type
_entity_poly.pdbx_seq_one_letter_code
_entity_poly.pdbx_strand_id
1 'polypeptide(L)'
;SIHEKFSLPELTVKVPALLILGEKDYFLKFPGIEDYIRSGKVKDFVPNLEIIRLSEGSHFVQEQSPEEVNQLVLTFLNKHV
;
A
#
# COMPACT_ATOMS: atom_id res chain seq x y z
N SER A 1 13.34 13.20 15.47
CA SER A 1 12.03 13.13 16.19
C SER A 1 10.94 13.17 15.12
N ILE A 2 9.78 12.55 15.30
CA ILE A 2 8.65 12.63 14.32
C ILE A 2 8.16 14.06 14.04
N HIS A 3 8.77 15.05 14.69
CA HIS A 3 8.57 16.49 14.52
C HIS A 3 9.59 17.18 13.62
N GLU A 4 10.51 16.47 12.97
CA GLU A 4 11.36 17.08 11.95
C GLU A 4 10.55 17.39 10.69
N LYS A 5 10.13 18.66 10.56
CA LYS A 5 9.57 19.21 9.32
C LYS A 5 10.68 19.32 8.29
N PHE A 6 10.86 18.29 7.48
CA PHE A 6 11.61 18.41 6.24
C PHE A 6 10.84 19.32 5.29
N SER A 7 11.47 20.42 4.87
CA SER A 7 10.95 21.27 3.79
C SER A 7 11.25 20.57 2.46
N LEU A 8 10.52 19.48 2.19
CA LEU A 8 10.62 18.76 0.92
C LEU A 8 9.81 19.53 -0.13
N PRO A 9 10.41 19.86 -1.30
CA PRO A 9 9.76 20.70 -2.30
C PRO A 9 8.49 20.06 -2.88
N GLU A 10 8.33 18.74 -2.77
CA GLU A 10 7.08 18.02 -3.05
C GLU A 10 6.98 16.77 -2.13
N LEU A 11 5.94 16.70 -1.30
CA LEU A 11 5.67 15.55 -0.40
C LEU A 11 4.90 14.41 -1.09
N THR A 12 4.63 14.55 -2.39
CA THR A 12 3.77 13.64 -3.16
C THR A 12 4.60 12.66 -3.97
N VAL A 13 4.31 11.37 -3.81
CA VAL A 13 4.86 10.30 -4.65
C VAL A 13 4.02 10.21 -5.93
N LYS A 14 4.57 10.71 -7.05
CA LYS A 14 3.86 10.80 -8.34
C LYS A 14 3.96 9.54 -9.20
N VAL A 15 4.91 8.64 -8.91
CA VAL A 15 5.04 7.37 -9.65
C VAL A 15 3.84 6.45 -9.38
N PRO A 16 3.40 5.63 -10.35
CA PRO A 16 2.44 4.56 -10.09
C PRO A 16 2.94 3.66 -8.96
N ALA A 17 2.05 3.29 -8.04
CA ALA A 17 2.39 2.44 -6.90
C ALA A 17 1.32 1.38 -6.68
N LEU A 18 1.74 0.21 -6.18
CA LEU A 18 0.85 -0.90 -5.80
C LEU A 18 1.06 -1.23 -4.32
N LEU A 19 -0.01 -1.21 -3.54
CA LEU A 19 -0.07 -1.75 -2.18
C LEU A 19 -0.92 -3.02 -2.19
N ILE A 20 -0.29 -4.15 -1.88
CA ILE A 20 -0.96 -5.43 -1.63
C ILE A 20 -0.98 -5.65 -0.11
N LEU A 21 -2.16 -5.78 0.47
CA LEU A 21 -2.37 -5.84 1.91
C LEU A 21 -3.28 -7.01 2.29
N GLY A 22 -2.91 -7.77 3.32
CA GLY A 22 -3.81 -8.74 3.95
C GLY A 22 -4.78 -8.07 4.91
N GLU A 23 -6.09 -8.38 4.85
CA GLU A 23 -7.07 -7.78 5.77
C GLU A 23 -6.88 -8.24 7.23
N LYS A 24 -6.10 -9.30 7.47
CA LYS A 24 -5.72 -9.80 8.80
C LYS A 24 -4.29 -9.42 9.20
N ASP A 25 -3.65 -8.49 8.48
CA ASP A 25 -2.34 -7.98 8.85
C ASP A 25 -2.40 -7.19 10.16
N TYR A 26 -1.54 -7.53 11.11
CA TYR A 26 -1.44 -6.81 12.39
C TYR A 26 -0.99 -5.35 12.20
N PHE A 27 -0.36 -5.02 11.07
CA PHE A 27 -0.01 -3.64 10.71
C PHE A 27 -1.24 -2.71 10.73
N LEU A 28 -2.43 -3.21 10.38
CA LEU A 28 -3.66 -2.42 10.42
C LEU A 28 -4.06 -2.00 11.84
N LYS A 29 -3.58 -2.72 12.87
CA LYS A 29 -3.89 -2.43 14.28
C LYS A 29 -3.08 -1.26 14.84
N PHE A 30 -2.08 -0.76 14.11
CA PHE A 30 -1.38 0.45 14.54
C PHE A 30 -2.35 1.65 14.49
N PRO A 31 -2.34 2.53 15.52
CA PRO A 31 -3.31 3.61 15.62
C PRO A 31 -3.41 4.45 14.35
N GLY A 32 -4.62 4.54 13.79
CA GLY A 32 -4.94 5.36 12.61
C GLY A 32 -4.52 4.79 11.24
N ILE A 33 -3.80 3.66 11.18
CA ILE A 33 -3.34 3.08 9.91
C ILE A 33 -4.50 2.54 9.08
N GLU A 34 -5.38 1.74 9.70
CA GLU A 34 -6.54 1.18 8.99
C GLU A 34 -7.43 2.30 8.41
N ASP A 35 -7.76 3.31 9.22
CA ASP A 35 -8.55 4.45 8.77
C ASP A 35 -7.84 5.25 7.66
N TYR A 36 -6.53 5.47 7.77
CA TYR A 36 -5.74 6.20 6.77
C TYR A 36 -5.77 5.51 5.39
N ILE A 37 -5.69 4.17 5.38
CA ILE A 37 -5.75 3.37 4.15
C ILE A 37 -7.19 3.30 3.64
N ARG A 38 -8.16 2.92 4.49
CA ARG A 38 -9.56 2.68 4.08
C ARG A 38 -10.29 3.95 3.67
N SER A 39 -10.00 5.10 4.30
CA SER A 39 -10.57 6.39 3.91
C SER A 39 -10.00 6.92 2.59
N GLY A 40 -8.94 6.31 2.07
CA GLY A 40 -8.25 6.78 0.87
C GLY A 40 -7.32 7.98 1.11
N LYS A 41 -7.18 8.48 2.35
CA LYS A 41 -6.26 9.58 2.70
C LYS A 41 -4.80 9.31 2.31
N VAL A 42 -4.40 8.04 2.23
CA VAL A 42 -3.09 7.64 1.67
C VAL A 42 -2.85 8.19 0.25
N LYS A 43 -3.91 8.41 -0.53
CA LYS A 43 -3.81 8.95 -1.89
C LYS A 43 -3.58 10.46 -1.95
N ASP A 44 -3.73 11.19 -0.84
CA ASP A 44 -3.35 12.60 -0.77
C ASP A 44 -1.83 12.78 -0.99
N PHE A 45 -1.05 11.77 -0.58
CA PHE A 45 0.41 11.72 -0.76
C PHE A 45 0.83 10.79 -1.90
N VAL A 46 0.02 9.80 -2.27
CA VAL A 46 0.30 8.84 -3.35
C VAL A 46 -0.91 8.74 -4.30
N PRO A 47 -1.18 9.76 -5.13
CA PRO A 47 -2.40 9.85 -5.94
C PRO A 47 -2.59 8.66 -6.90
N ASN A 48 -1.49 8.09 -7.39
CA ASN A 48 -1.48 6.98 -8.35
C ASN A 48 -1.36 5.61 -7.66
N LEU A 49 -1.80 5.50 -6.40
CA LEU A 49 -1.78 4.25 -5.64
C LEU A 49 -2.96 3.33 -6.00
N GLU A 50 -2.63 2.12 -6.44
CA GLU A 50 -3.52 0.97 -6.54
C GLU A 50 -3.46 0.17 -5.23
N ILE A 51 -4.60 -0.16 -4.64
CA ILE A 51 -4.68 -0.88 -3.36
C ILE A 51 -5.45 -2.17 -3.58
N ILE A 52 -4.80 -3.31 -3.33
CA ILE A 52 -5.40 -4.63 -3.35
C ILE A 52 -5.45 -5.17 -1.93
N ARG A 53 -6.63 -5.68 -1.55
CA ARG A 53 -6.89 -6.24 -0.22
C ARG A 53 -7.20 -7.72 -0.35
N LEU A 54 -6.38 -8.56 0.27
CA LEU A 54 -6.55 -10.00 0.32
C LEU A 54 -7.30 -10.36 1.61
N SER A 55 -8.54 -10.83 1.49
CA SER A 55 -9.43 -11.05 2.64
C SER A 55 -8.86 -12.03 3.68
N GLU A 56 -8.17 -13.07 3.20
CA GLU A 56 -7.55 -14.10 4.05
C GLU A 56 -6.07 -13.83 4.35
N GLY A 57 -5.47 -12.79 3.73
CA GLY A 57 -4.07 -12.45 3.91
C GLY A 57 -3.77 -11.87 5.30
N SER A 58 -2.61 -12.21 5.84
CA SER A 58 -2.02 -11.61 7.04
C SER A 58 -0.77 -10.82 6.64
N HIS A 59 0.26 -10.78 7.49
CA HIS A 59 1.44 -9.94 7.26
C HIS A 59 2.34 -10.41 6.11
N PHE A 60 2.41 -11.73 5.87
CA PHE A 60 3.30 -12.33 4.89
C PHE A 60 2.52 -12.82 3.65
N VAL A 61 1.71 -11.94 3.04
CA VAL A 61 0.83 -12.32 1.91
C VAL A 61 1.56 -12.94 0.73
N GLN A 62 2.80 -12.50 0.47
CA GLN A 62 3.65 -13.06 -0.58
C GLN A 62 4.08 -14.51 -0.31
N GLU A 63 4.11 -14.94 0.94
CA GLU A 63 4.41 -16.33 1.33
C GLU A 63 3.12 -17.15 1.47
N GLN A 64 2.01 -16.53 1.89
CA GLN A 64 0.71 -17.19 2.04
C GLN A 64 0.06 -17.49 0.69
N SER A 65 0.15 -16.56 -0.26
CA SER A 65 -0.47 -16.62 -1.59
C SER A 65 0.53 -16.22 -2.68
N PRO A 66 1.65 -16.95 -2.85
CA PRO A 66 2.73 -16.55 -3.76
C PRO A 66 2.27 -16.40 -5.21
N GLU A 67 1.42 -17.30 -5.70
CA GLU A 67 0.92 -17.22 -7.08
C GLU A 67 0.05 -15.97 -7.29
N GLU A 68 -0.90 -15.71 -6.40
CA GLU A 68 -1.77 -14.53 -6.48
C GLU A 68 -0.95 -13.23 -6.43
N VAL A 69 0.00 -13.13 -5.48
CA VAL A 69 0.85 -11.94 -5.35
C VAL A 69 1.74 -11.77 -6.58
N ASN A 70 2.32 -12.84 -7.12
CA ASN A 70 3.13 -12.78 -8.34
C ASN A 70 2.29 -12.27 -9.53
N GLN A 71 1.06 -12.78 -9.70
CA GLN A 71 0.18 -12.32 -10.79
C GLN A 71 -0.20 -10.85 -10.63
N LEU A 72 -0.46 -10.38 -9.41
CA LEU A 72 -0.75 -8.97 -9.14
C LEU A 72 0.43 -8.06 -9.51
N VAL A 73 1.65 -8.45 -9.13
CA VAL A 73 2.87 -7.71 -9.45
C VAL A 73 3.10 -7.68 -10.97
N LEU A 74 3.03 -8.82 -11.65
CA LEU A 74 3.20 -8.91 -13.10
C LEU A 74 2.15 -8.08 -13.85
N THR A 75 0.89 -8.14 -13.41
CA THR A 75 -0.21 -7.35 -13.99
C THR A 75 0.05 -5.86 -13.86
N PHE A 76 0.48 -5.42 -12.67
CA PHE A 76 0.81 -4.01 -12.43
C PHE A 76 1.99 -3.55 -13.27
N LEU A 77 3.07 -4.34 -13.34
CA LEU A 77 4.23 -4.00 -14.17
C LEU A 77 3.86 -3.93 -15.65
N ASN A 78 3.13 -4.92 -16.19
CA ASN A 78 2.70 -4.91 -17.60
C ASN A 78 1.78 -3.73 -17.96
N LYS A 79 1.09 -3.13 -16.98
CA LYS A 79 0.22 -1.97 -17.19
C LYS A 79 1.00 -0.64 -17.27
N HIS A 80 2.16 -0.56 -16.61
CA HIS A 80 2.91 0.68 -16.40
C HIS A 80 4.33 0.66 -17.00
N VAL A 81 4.70 -0.43 -17.70
CA VAL A 81 5.88 -0.55 -18.57
C VAL A 81 5.58 -0.03 -19.96
#